data_AF-A0A679J7L6-F1
#
_entry.id   AF-A0A679J7L6-F1
#
_cell.length_a   1.000
_cell.length_b   1.000
_cell.length_c   1.000
_cell.angle_alpha   90.00
_cell.angle_beta   90.00
_cell.angle_gamma   90.00
#
_symmetry.space_group_name_H-M   'P 1'
#
loop_
_entity.id
_entity.type
_entity.pdbx_description
1 polymer ?
#
loop_
_entity_poly.entity_id
_entity_poly.type
_entity_poly.pdbx_seq_one_letter_code
_entity_poly.pdbx_strand_id
1 'polypeptide(L)'
;MVSNTNRNDIVLDILERVREALAAAKGDLTPELVKSVEADVRADWGGDRVFIAKRRSEGHSNRNSRIFRDYLAGERVKLLSRRYELSERQVLRIVKSI
;
A
#
# COMPACT_ATOMS: atom_id res chain seq x y z
N MET A 1 -11.02 -11.74 -14.00
CA MET A 1 -10.34 -11.98 -12.71
C MET A 1 -8.93 -11.42 -12.85
N VAL A 2 -8.76 -10.12 -12.57
CA VAL A 2 -7.46 -9.46 -12.76
C VAL A 2 -6.58 -9.78 -11.56
N SER A 3 -5.48 -10.46 -11.82
CA SER A 3 -4.54 -10.95 -10.81
C SER A 3 -4.04 -9.82 -9.91
N ASN A 4 -4.15 -10.07 -8.61
CA ASN A 4 -4.06 -9.16 -7.48
C ASN A 4 -2.63 -8.71 -7.15
N THR A 5 -1.75 -8.60 -8.15
CA THR A 5 -0.29 -8.40 -7.97
C THR A 5 0.10 -6.94 -7.75
N ASN A 6 -0.82 -5.99 -8.03
CA ASN A 6 -0.54 -4.54 -7.98
C ASN A 6 -0.91 -3.83 -6.67
N ARG A 7 -1.38 -4.55 -5.64
CA ARG A 7 -1.83 -3.96 -4.36
C ARG A 7 -0.74 -3.34 -3.48
N ASN A 8 0.52 -3.46 -3.89
CA ASN A 8 1.66 -3.00 -3.09
C ASN A 8 2.43 -1.82 -3.70
N ASP A 9 1.94 -1.29 -4.82
CA ASP A 9 2.42 -0.05 -5.39
C ASP A 9 1.46 1.09 -5.00
N ILE A 10 1.91 1.98 -4.11
CA ILE A 10 1.13 3.13 -3.66
C ILE A 10 0.66 4.00 -4.83
N VAL A 11 1.45 4.10 -5.91
CA VAL A 11 1.09 4.91 -7.07
C VAL A 11 -0.11 4.29 -7.78
N LEU A 12 -0.10 2.96 -7.96
CA LEU A 12 -1.23 2.26 -8.57
C LEU A 12 -2.48 2.31 -7.68
N ASP A 13 -2.31 2.20 -6.35
CA ASP A 13 -3.42 2.33 -5.40
C ASP A 13 -4.04 3.73 -5.44
N ILE A 14 -3.23 4.79 -5.47
CA ILE A 14 -3.71 6.17 -5.61
C ILE A 14 -4.48 6.33 -6.92
N LEU A 15 -3.92 5.87 -8.05
CA LEU A 15 -4.57 6.01 -9.36
C LEU A 15 -5.90 5.26 -9.43
N GLU A 16 -5.97 4.08 -8.81
CA GLU A 16 -7.21 3.30 -8.75
C GLU A 16 -8.28 4.01 -7.91
N ARG A 17 -7.91 4.54 -6.73
CA ARG A 17 -8.84 5.32 -5.89
C ARG A 17 -9.36 6.56 -6.59
N VAL A 18 -8.49 7.29 -7.29
CA VAL A 18 -8.90 8.46 -8.09
C VAL A 18 -9.88 8.03 -9.19
N ARG A 19 -9.59 6.93 -9.89
CA ARG A 19 -10.47 6.40 -10.95
C ARG A 19 -11.85 6.00 -10.40
N GLU A 20 -11.89 5.32 -9.27
CA GLU A 20 -13.15 4.91 -8.61
C GLU A 20 -13.95 6.12 -8.14
N ALA A 21 -13.28 7.09 -7.51
CA ALA A 21 -13.91 8.32 -7.05
C ALA A 21 -14.49 9.13 -8.22
N LEU A 22 -13.74 9.24 -9.33
CA LEU A 22 -14.23 9.89 -10.55
C LEU A 22 -15.44 9.17 -11.16
N ALA A 23 -15.43 7.84 -11.19
CA ALA A 23 -16.56 7.06 -11.69
C ALA A 23 -17.82 7.30 -10.83
N ALA A 24 -17.67 7.39 -9.50
CA ALA A 24 -18.76 7.72 -8.58
C ALA A 24 -19.27 9.16 -8.76
N ALA A 25 -18.37 10.10 -9.05
CA ALA A 25 -18.69 11.51 -9.30
C ALA A 25 -19.13 11.82 -10.75
N LYS A 26 -19.41 10.79 -11.57
CA LYS A 26 -19.78 10.94 -13.00
C LYS A 26 -18.76 11.75 -13.82
N GLY A 27 -17.48 11.66 -13.45
CA GLY A 27 -16.36 12.25 -14.17
C GLY A 27 -15.90 13.62 -13.70
N ASP A 28 -16.54 14.20 -12.67
CA ASP A 28 -16.12 15.52 -12.15
C ASP A 28 -15.03 15.39 -11.07
N LEU A 29 -13.90 16.07 -11.28
CA LEU A 29 -12.76 16.05 -10.35
C LEU A 29 -12.84 17.26 -9.41
N THR A 30 -13.72 17.18 -8.42
CA THR A 30 -13.90 18.27 -7.46
C THR A 30 -12.77 18.31 -6.42
N PRO A 31 -12.47 19.50 -5.84
CA PRO A 31 -11.50 19.62 -4.75
C PRO A 31 -11.83 18.75 -3.53
N GLU A 32 -13.12 18.55 -3.24
CA GLU A 32 -13.60 17.73 -2.13
C GLU A 32 -13.28 16.25 -2.34
N LEU A 33 -13.42 15.76 -3.57
CA LEU A 33 -13.07 14.41 -3.95
C LEU A 33 -11.56 14.16 -3.84
N VAL A 34 -10.74 15.11 -4.30
CA VAL A 34 -9.28 14.99 -4.17
C VAL A 34 -8.88 14.93 -2.69
N LYS A 35 -9.50 15.75 -1.83
CA LYS A 35 -9.27 15.73 -0.38
C LYS A 35 -9.69 14.40 0.27
N SER A 36 -10.80 13.80 -0.14
CA SER A 36 -11.22 12.51 0.42
C SER A 36 -10.26 11.39 0.03
N VAL A 37 -9.87 11.32 -1.25
CA VAL A 37 -8.89 10.34 -1.72
C VAL A 37 -7.54 10.51 -1.01
N GLU A 38 -7.07 11.74 -0.82
CA GLU A 38 -5.86 12.03 -0.06
C GLU A 38 -5.94 11.52 1.39
N ALA A 39 -7.06 11.78 2.07
CA ALA A 39 -7.28 11.32 3.44
C ALA A 39 -7.26 9.79 3.53
N ASP A 40 -7.91 9.10 2.60
CA ASP A 40 -7.95 7.64 2.56
C ASP A 40 -6.57 7.03 2.29
N VAL A 41 -5.81 7.62 1.36
CA VAL A 41 -4.43 7.20 1.08
C VAL A 41 -3.55 7.40 2.31
N ARG A 42 -3.65 8.55 3.00
CA ARG A 42 -2.87 8.78 4.23
C ARG A 42 -3.29 7.87 5.38
N ALA A 43 -4.55 7.49 5.48
CA ALA A 43 -4.99 6.52 6.49
C ALA A 43 -4.36 5.13 6.26
N ASP A 44 -4.16 4.74 5.00
CA ASP A 44 -3.68 3.40 4.63
C ASP A 44 -2.17 3.29 4.40
N TRP A 45 -1.51 4.40 4.07
CA TRP A 45 -0.09 4.45 3.71
C TRP A 45 0.72 5.46 4.54
N GLY A 46 0.05 6.35 5.29
CA GLY A 46 0.72 7.31 6.17
C GLY A 46 1.36 6.66 7.39
N GLY A 47 2.35 7.34 7.96
CA GLY A 47 3.07 6.90 9.16
C GLY A 47 4.41 6.20 8.91
N ASP A 48 4.74 5.82 7.67
CA ASP A 48 6.04 5.24 7.33
C ASP A 48 6.54 5.68 5.94
N ARG A 49 7.86 5.59 5.71
CA ARG A 49 8.48 5.83 4.42
C ARG A 49 8.12 4.69 3.45
N VAL A 50 7.16 4.99 2.57
CA VAL A 50 6.74 4.11 1.48
C VAL A 50 7.82 4.05 0.41
N PHE A 51 8.12 2.84 -0.07
CA PHE A 51 8.99 2.64 -1.22
C PHE A 51 8.20 2.78 -2.51
N ILE A 52 8.67 3.65 -3.42
CA ILE A 52 8.13 3.80 -4.76
C ILE A 52 9.23 3.37 -5.72
N ALA A 53 8.99 2.29 -6.47
CA ALA A 53 9.95 1.80 -7.45
C ALA A 53 10.02 2.75 -8.66
N LYS A 54 11.16 2.78 -9.38
CA LYS A 54 11.31 3.65 -10.56
C LYS A 54 10.51 3.11 -11.73
N ARG A 55 10.42 1.79 -11.87
CA ARG A 55 9.59 1.11 -12.87
C ARG A 55 8.51 0.29 -12.20
N ARG A 56 7.36 0.15 -12.88
CA ARG A 56 6.33 -0.79 -12.47
C ARG A 56 6.93 -2.19 -12.39
N SER A 57 6.59 -2.92 -11.33
CA SER A 57 7.04 -4.30 -11.07
C SER A 57 8.56 -4.44 -10.83
N GLU A 58 9.30 -3.35 -10.65
CA GLU A 58 10.67 -3.40 -10.16
C GLU A 58 10.66 -3.79 -8.67
N GLY A 59 11.61 -4.64 -8.27
CA GLY A 59 11.53 -5.50 -7.07
C GLY A 59 11.23 -4.79 -5.74
N HIS A 60 10.90 -5.60 -4.73
CA HIS A 60 10.53 -5.10 -3.41
C HIS A 60 11.73 -4.44 -2.68
N SER A 61 11.43 -3.46 -1.84
CA SER A 61 12.41 -2.91 -0.89
C SER A 61 13.09 -4.04 -0.10
N ASN A 62 14.41 -3.94 0.12
CA ASN A 62 15.17 -4.85 0.99
C ASN A 62 14.55 -4.99 2.39
N ARG A 63 13.81 -3.97 2.87
CA ARG A 63 13.02 -4.02 4.10
C ARG A 63 11.86 -5.02 3.98
N ASN A 64 11.10 -4.97 2.89
CA ASN A 64 9.96 -5.85 2.65
C ASN A 64 10.39 -7.31 2.55
N SER A 65 11.50 -7.58 1.85
CA SER A 65 12.08 -8.93 1.78
C SER A 65 12.55 -9.45 3.15
N ARG A 66 12.98 -8.57 4.07
CA ARG A 66 13.27 -8.95 5.47
C ARG A 66 11.99 -9.23 6.26
N ILE A 67 10.99 -8.36 6.17
CA ILE A 67 9.68 -8.55 6.82
C ILE A 67 9.06 -9.89 6.43
N PHE A 68 9.11 -10.25 5.14
CA PHE A 68 8.57 -11.51 4.65
C PHE A 68 9.34 -12.73 5.18
N ARG A 69 10.68 -12.65 5.22
CA ARG A 69 11.49 -13.73 5.82
C ARG A 69 11.21 -13.91 7.31
N ASP A 70 11.14 -12.82 8.07
CA ASP A 70 10.82 -12.88 9.50
C ASP A 70 9.42 -13.45 9.73
N TYR A 71 8.44 -13.09 8.89
CA TYR A 71 7.10 -13.68 8.92
C TYR A 71 7.11 -15.19 8.65
N LEU A 72 7.85 -15.65 7.64
CA LEU A 72 8.02 -17.08 7.34
C LEU A 72 8.74 -17.84 8.45
N ALA A 73 9.61 -17.16 9.22
CA ALA A 73 10.24 -17.72 10.41
C ALA A 73 9.26 -17.90 11.61
N GLY A 74 7.99 -17.50 11.46
CA GLY A 74 6.94 -17.66 12.46
C GLY A 74 6.75 -16.45 13.38
N GLU A 75 7.41 -15.32 13.09
CA GLU A 75 7.27 -14.10 13.89
C GLU A 75 5.84 -13.53 13.79
N ARG A 76 5.30 -13.10 14.93
CA ARG A 76 3.93 -12.55 14.98
C ARG A 76 3.88 -11.17 14.31
N VAL A 77 2.80 -10.89 13.57
CA VAL A 77 2.56 -9.60 12.89
C VAL A 77 2.73 -8.40 13.84
N LYS A 78 2.23 -8.49 15.07
CA LYS A 78 2.37 -7.45 16.09
C LYS A 78 3.83 -7.14 16.46
N LEU A 79 4.69 -8.17 16.46
CA LEU A 79 6.12 -7.99 16.70
C LEU A 79 6.80 -7.31 15.50
N LEU A 80 6.48 -7.76 14.28
CA LEU A 80 7.00 -7.16 13.04
C LEU A 80 6.58 -5.70 12.89
N SER A 81 5.33 -5.38 13.23
CA SER A 81 4.80 -4.01 13.25
C SER A 81 5.65 -3.09 14.13
N ARG A 82 5.99 -3.53 15.35
CA ARG A 82 6.86 -2.77 16.25
C ARG A 82 8.31 -2.70 15.76
N ARG A 83 8.85 -3.83 15.29
CA ARG A 83 10.26 -3.95 14.85
C ARG A 83 10.56 -3.06 13.64
N TYR A 84 9.61 -2.96 12.71
CA TYR A 84 9.78 -2.23 11.45
C TYR A 84 9.04 -0.89 11.42
N GLU A 85 8.44 -0.48 12.55
CA GLU A 85 7.68 0.77 12.68
C GLU A 85 6.56 0.91 11.63
N LEU A 86 5.84 -0.19 11.42
CA LEU A 86 4.77 -0.32 10.45
C LEU A 86 3.43 -0.58 11.13
N SER A 87 2.33 -0.16 10.52
CA SER A 87 1.01 -0.65 10.94
C SER A 87 0.89 -2.15 10.66
N GLU A 88 0.15 -2.87 11.50
CA GLU A 88 -0.09 -4.31 11.28
C GLU A 88 -0.73 -4.59 9.92
N ARG A 89 -1.60 -3.69 9.45
CA ARG A 89 -2.21 -3.74 8.12
C ARG A 89 -1.15 -3.67 7.01
N GLN A 90 -0.14 -2.81 7.17
CA GLN A 90 0.93 -2.67 6.17
C GLN A 90 1.88 -3.87 6.18
N VAL A 91 2.20 -4.43 7.35
CA VAL A 91 2.96 -5.69 7.44
C VAL A 91 2.22 -6.81 6.70
N LEU A 92 0.91 -6.97 6.95
CA LEU A 92 0.10 -7.97 6.26
C LEU A 92 -0.01 -7.71 4.74
N ARG A 93 -0.05 -6.44 4.32
CA ARG A 93 -0.05 -6.07 2.90
C ARG A 93 1.25 -6.49 2.22
N ILE A 94 2.40 -6.21 2.85
CA ILE A 94 3.72 -6.63 2.39
C ILE A 94 3.80 -8.15 2.28
N VAL A 95 3.39 -8.87 3.32
CA VAL A 95 3.44 -10.34 3.34
C VAL A 95 2.58 -10.97 2.25
N LYS A 96 1.42 -10.39 1.92
CA LYS A 96 0.52 -10.89 0.87
C LYS A 96 0.93 -10.55 -0.56
N SER A 97 1.93 -9.69 -0.73
CA SER A 97 2.31 -9.14 -2.03
C SER A 97 3.52 -9.82 -2.69
N ILE A 98 4.24 -10.64 -1.91
CA ILE A 98 5.41 -11.41 -2.33
C ILE A 98 4.94 -12.83 -2.60
#